data_AF-A0A5C7FSH8-F1
#
_entry.id   AF-A0A5C7FSH8-F1
#
_cell.length_a   1.000
_cell.length_b   1.000
_cell.length_c   1.000
_cell.angle_alpha   90.00
_cell.angle_beta   90.00
_cell.angle_gamma   90.00
#
_symmetry.space_group_name_H-M   'P 1'
#
loop_
_entity.id
_entity.type
_entity.pdbx_description
1 polymer ?
#
loop_
_entity_poly.entity_id
_entity_poly.type
_entity_poly.pdbx_seq_one_letter_code
_entity_poly.pdbx_strand_id
1 'polypeptide(L)'
;MRCSYSEVKFVYLDTIELSQMKGEPPARLNDKIAEDLGHWGDDNYFFLLDFVERFQLGHSGYVHDDHFESEGEIITIRDQLLAPLAILVWLSWKIIERAFPGCPTPGLLCLEYDRSNPRKDLTVGDLIAWRLSGDFCLRKDADIRTY
;
A
#
# COMPACT_ATOMS: atom_id res chain seq x y z
N MET A 1 14.94 -12.73 -18.33
CA MET A 1 16.20 -12.13 -17.85
C MET A 1 17.02 -13.18 -17.11
N ARG A 2 18.35 -13.22 -17.30
CA ARG A 2 19.23 -14.13 -16.56
C ARG A 2 19.93 -13.33 -15.47
N CYS A 3 19.66 -13.65 -14.21
CA CYS A 3 20.24 -12.98 -13.06
C CYS A 3 20.99 -14.00 -12.21
N SER A 4 22.10 -13.60 -11.60
CA SER A 4 22.77 -14.44 -10.61
C SER A 4 21.93 -14.54 -9.34
N TYR A 5 22.02 -15.68 -8.64
CA TYR A 5 21.36 -15.82 -7.34
C TYR A 5 21.76 -14.72 -6.34
N SER A 6 23.04 -14.31 -6.36
CA SER A 6 23.55 -13.22 -5.53
C SER A 6 22.85 -11.89 -5.80
N GLU A 7 22.61 -11.53 -7.06
CA GLU A 7 21.91 -10.29 -7.43
C GLU A 7 20.46 -10.34 -6.99
N VAL A 8 19.76 -11.45 -7.26
CA VAL A 8 18.36 -11.61 -6.84
C VAL A 8 18.24 -11.51 -5.32
N LYS A 9 19.15 -12.15 -4.58
CA LYS A 9 19.17 -12.08 -3.12
C LYS A 9 19.45 -10.67 -2.61
N PHE A 10 20.39 -9.95 -3.21
CA PHE A 10 20.72 -8.58 -2.84
C PHE A 10 19.52 -7.65 -3.07
N VAL A 11 18.92 -7.71 -4.27
CA VAL A 11 17.74 -6.93 -4.62
C VAL A 11 16.58 -7.23 -3.68
N TYR A 12 16.34 -8.51 -3.38
CA TYR A 12 15.31 -8.92 -2.43
C TYR A 12 15.49 -8.29 -1.05
N LEU A 13 16.69 -8.39 -0.47
CA LEU A 13 16.96 -7.90 0.88
C LEU A 13 16.79 -6.38 0.99
N ASP A 14 17.33 -5.64 0.03
CA ASP A 14 17.32 -4.18 0.07
C ASP A 14 15.95 -3.60 -0.33
N THR A 15 15.16 -4.30 -1.15
CA THR A 15 13.75 -3.93 -1.40
C THR A 15 12.88 -4.17 -0.18
N ILE A 16 13.10 -5.28 0.55
CA ILE A 16 12.41 -5.53 1.82
C ILE A 16 12.81 -4.50 2.88
N GLU A 17 14.09 -4.16 2.97
CA GLU A 17 14.55 -3.12 3.90
C GLU A 17 13.89 -1.77 3.63
N LEU A 18 13.76 -1.37 2.36
CA LEU A 18 13.08 -0.14 1.98
C LEU A 18 11.56 -0.19 2.25
N SER A 19 10.94 -1.35 2.06
CA SER A 19 9.50 -1.54 2.26
C SER A 19 9.11 -1.76 3.73
N GLN A 20 10.08 -1.90 4.64
CA GLN A 20 9.81 -2.17 6.05
C GLN A 20 9.52 -0.88 6.82
N MET A 21 8.33 -0.79 7.39
CA MET A 21 8.04 0.17 8.44
C MET A 21 8.67 -0.28 9.77
N LYS A 22 9.27 0.65 10.52
CA LYS A 22 9.94 0.35 11.79
C LYS A 22 8.97 -0.28 12.79
N GLY A 23 9.25 -1.53 13.19
CA GLY A 23 8.49 -2.24 14.23
C GLY A 23 7.47 -3.24 13.69
N GLU A 24 7.35 -3.38 12.37
CA GLU A 24 6.44 -4.32 11.72
C GLU A 24 7.12 -5.63 11.29
N PRO A 25 6.36 -6.72 11.09
CA PRO A 25 6.89 -7.95 10.52
C PRO A 25 7.48 -7.71 9.12
N PRO A 26 8.48 -8.49 8.70
CA PRO A 26 9.11 -8.32 7.40
C PRO A 26 8.10 -8.56 6.28
N ALA A 27 8.07 -7.63 5.32
CA ALA A 27 7.23 -7.69 4.14
C ALA A 27 7.48 -8.97 3.32
N ARG A 28 6.42 -9.55 2.78
CA ARG A 28 6.43 -10.73 1.91
C ARG A 28 6.24 -10.32 0.46
N LEU A 29 6.60 -11.21 -0.45
CA LEU A 29 6.54 -10.96 -1.89
C LEU A 29 5.16 -10.60 -2.44
N ASN A 30 4.09 -11.04 -1.77
CA ASN A 30 2.73 -10.79 -2.23
C ASN A 30 2.05 -9.68 -1.43
N ASP A 31 2.77 -9.09 -0.45
CA ASP A 31 2.23 -7.99 0.32
C ASP A 31 2.10 -6.78 -0.61
N LYS A 32 0.92 -6.19 -0.57
CA LYS A 32 0.52 -5.02 -1.34
C LYS A 32 1.06 -3.74 -0.71
N ILE A 33 1.53 -2.82 -1.55
CA ILE A 33 2.19 -1.59 -1.09
C ILE A 33 1.21 -0.69 -0.34
N ALA A 34 0.03 -0.45 -0.87
CA ALA A 34 -0.95 0.33 -0.14
C ALA A 34 -1.62 -0.55 0.93
N GLU A 35 -2.33 -1.60 0.56
CA GLU A 35 -3.20 -2.34 1.49
C GLU A 35 -2.46 -2.98 2.67
N ASP A 36 -1.35 -3.69 2.44
CA ASP A 36 -0.68 -4.48 3.47
C ASP A 36 0.44 -3.69 4.18
N LEU A 37 1.14 -2.83 3.45
CA LEU A 37 2.25 -2.03 4.00
C LEU A 37 1.83 -0.63 4.46
N GLY A 38 0.58 -0.23 4.25
CA GLY A 38 0.05 1.02 4.79
C GLY A 38 0.46 2.29 4.03
N HIS A 39 1.05 2.18 2.83
CA HIS A 39 1.36 3.34 1.98
C HIS A 39 0.13 3.83 1.22
N TRP A 40 -0.80 4.51 1.91
CA TRP A 40 -2.09 4.89 1.34
C TRP A 40 -2.06 6.31 0.76
N GLY A 41 -2.91 6.57 -0.24
CA GLY A 41 -3.03 7.90 -0.83
C GLY A 41 -1.69 8.39 -1.38
N ASP A 42 -1.24 9.57 -0.97
CA ASP A 42 -0.01 10.16 -1.50
C ASP A 42 1.26 9.46 -0.95
N ASP A 43 1.16 8.67 0.12
CA ASP A 43 2.31 7.97 0.69
C ASP A 43 2.90 6.93 -0.28
N ASN A 44 2.08 6.25 -1.09
CA ASN A 44 2.60 5.33 -2.11
C ASN A 44 3.33 6.08 -3.23
N TYR A 45 2.92 7.32 -3.55
CA TYR A 45 3.57 8.13 -4.56
C TYR A 45 4.98 8.50 -4.12
N PHE A 46 5.12 9.03 -2.90
CA PHE A 46 6.44 9.39 -2.35
C PHE A 46 7.33 8.16 -2.13
N PHE A 47 6.76 7.05 -1.69
CA PHE A 47 7.47 5.78 -1.57
C PHE A 47 8.05 5.32 -2.91
N LEU A 48 7.24 5.33 -3.98
CA LEU A 48 7.69 4.91 -5.30
C LEU A 48 8.68 5.91 -5.92
N LEU A 49 8.53 7.20 -5.64
CA LEU A 49 9.49 8.21 -6.06
C LEU A 49 10.87 7.95 -5.43
N ASP A 50 10.93 7.77 -4.11
CA ASP A 50 12.18 7.44 -3.41
C ASP A 50 12.78 6.12 -3.93
N PHE A 51 11.95 5.11 -4.16
CA PHE A 51 12.37 3.84 -4.74
C PHE A 51 13.02 4.00 -6.13
N VAL A 52 12.38 4.74 -7.04
CA VAL A 52 12.88 4.96 -8.40
C VAL A 52 14.15 5.81 -8.39
N GLU A 53 14.19 6.87 -7.58
CA GLU A 53 15.35 7.76 -7.48
C GLU A 53 16.56 7.06 -6.85
N ARG A 54 16.35 6.35 -5.73
CA ARG A 54 17.41 5.63 -5.00
C ARG A 54 18.10 4.57 -5.84
N PHE A 55 17.34 3.89 -6.71
CA PHE A 55 17.87 2.82 -7.55
C PHE A 55 18.09 3.22 -9.01
N GLN A 56 17.88 4.49 -9.36
CA GLN A 56 18.02 5.02 -10.73
C GLN A 56 17.28 4.18 -11.77
N LEU A 57 16.04 3.82 -11.48
CA LEU A 57 15.23 2.95 -12.33
C LEU A 57 14.53 3.73 -13.43
N GLY A 58 14.35 3.10 -14.59
CA GLY A 58 13.39 3.57 -15.59
C GLY A 58 11.96 3.42 -15.05
N HIS A 59 11.06 4.30 -15.49
CA HIS A 59 9.64 4.23 -15.16
C HIS A 59 8.78 4.32 -16.44
N SER A 60 9.31 3.80 -17.55
CA SER A 60 8.64 3.83 -18.84
C SER A 60 7.41 2.92 -18.81
N GLY A 61 6.25 3.48 -19.17
CA GLY A 61 4.99 2.74 -19.14
C GLY A 61 4.38 2.55 -17.75
N TYR A 62 4.99 3.10 -16.69
CA TYR A 62 4.35 3.20 -15.39
C TYR A 62 3.28 4.31 -15.42
N VAL A 63 2.05 3.96 -15.04
CA VAL A 63 0.94 4.91 -14.85
C VAL A 63 0.45 4.76 -13.42
N HIS A 64 0.71 5.76 -12.59
CA HIS A 64 0.37 5.72 -11.16
C HIS A 64 -1.12 5.43 -10.93
N ASP A 65 -1.96 6.04 -11.77
CA ASP A 65 -3.40 5.91 -11.67
C ASP A 65 -3.95 4.50 -12.00
N ASP A 66 -3.14 3.63 -12.61
CA ASP A 66 -3.57 2.25 -12.86
C ASP A 66 -3.43 1.36 -11.61
N HIS A 67 -2.63 1.81 -10.63
CA HIS A 67 -2.17 1.01 -9.51
C HIS A 67 -2.63 1.55 -8.15
N PHE A 68 -2.71 2.86 -7.97
CA PHE A 68 -2.99 3.49 -6.68
C PHE A 68 -4.07 4.55 -6.78
N GLU A 69 -4.88 4.70 -5.73
CA GLU A 69 -5.86 5.78 -5.59
C GLU A 69 -5.19 7.01 -4.98
N SER A 70 -5.53 8.21 -5.45
CA SER A 70 -5.11 9.43 -4.74
C SER A 70 -5.96 9.66 -3.49
N GLU A 71 -5.47 10.45 -2.54
CA GLU A 71 -6.26 10.83 -1.35
C GLU A 71 -7.62 11.46 -1.71
N GLY A 72 -7.69 12.20 -2.82
CA GLY A 72 -8.93 12.81 -3.30
C GLY A 72 -9.96 11.79 -3.83
N GLU A 73 -9.51 10.62 -4.25
CA GLU A 73 -10.37 9.50 -4.63
C GLU A 73 -10.77 8.68 -3.39
N ILE A 74 -9.87 8.56 -2.41
CA ILE A 74 -10.09 7.90 -1.12
C ILE A 74 -10.98 8.74 -0.18
N ILE A 75 -11.08 10.06 -0.38
CA ILE A 75 -11.90 10.93 0.46
C ILE A 75 -12.94 11.60 -0.42
N THR A 76 -14.07 10.91 -0.61
CA THR A 76 -15.18 11.46 -1.39
C THR A 76 -15.86 12.63 -0.68
N ILE A 77 -16.53 13.51 -1.42
CA ILE A 77 -17.34 14.61 -0.86
C ILE A 77 -18.37 14.08 0.16
N ARG A 78 -18.90 12.87 -0.08
CA ARG A 78 -19.80 12.20 0.85
C ARG A 78 -19.10 11.93 2.19
N ASP A 79 -17.89 11.41 2.16
CA ASP A 79 -17.12 11.11 3.35
C ASP A 79 -16.70 12.38 4.09
N GLN A 80 -16.37 13.46 3.38
CA GLN A 80 -16.08 14.77 3.99
C GLN A 80 -17.30 15.36 4.73
N LEU A 81 -18.51 15.15 4.22
CA LEU A 81 -19.74 15.61 4.84
C LEU A 81 -20.18 14.71 6.01
N LEU A 82 -19.95 13.40 5.91
CA LEU A 82 -20.37 12.42 6.91
C LEU A 82 -19.35 12.23 8.05
N ALA A 83 -18.05 12.42 7.79
CA ALA A 83 -17.00 12.23 8.79
C ALA A 83 -17.18 13.09 10.06
N PRO A 84 -17.53 14.40 9.97
CA PRO A 84 -17.78 15.20 11.16
C PRO A 84 -18.96 14.66 11.99
N LEU A 85 -20.02 14.19 11.32
CA LEU A 85 -21.18 13.59 11.99
C LEU A 85 -20.81 12.25 12.64
N ALA A 86 -20.05 11.41 11.93
CA ALA A 86 -19.58 10.12 12.43
C ALA A 86 -18.69 10.30 13.66
N ILE A 87 -17.80 11.31 13.67
CA ILE A 87 -16.97 11.65 14.83
C ILE A 87 -17.83 12.03 16.04
N LEU A 88 -18.88 12.84 15.85
CA LEU A 88 -19.79 13.22 16.95
C LEU A 88 -20.54 12.01 17.52
N VAL A 89 -21.03 11.11 16.66
CA VAL A 89 -21.70 9.88 17.08
C VAL A 89 -20.71 8.95 17.80
N TRP A 90 -19.49 8.81 17.28
CA TRP A 90 -18.44 8.00 17.90
C TRP A 90 -18.03 8.53 19.28
N LEU A 91 -17.84 9.84 19.40
CA LEU A 91 -17.47 10.47 20.66
C LEU A 91 -18.57 10.30 21.71
N SER A 92 -19.82 10.48 21.30
CA SER A 92 -21.00 10.24 22.15
C SER A 92 -21.06 8.80 22.61
N TRP A 93 -20.77 7.85 21.70
CA TRP A 93 -20.71 6.43 22.04
C TRP A 93 -19.59 6.12 23.03
N LYS A 94 -18.39 6.70 22.89
CA LYS A 94 -17.30 6.52 23.86
C LYS A 94 -17.65 7.00 25.26
N ILE A 95 -18.47 8.05 25.37
CA ILE A 95 -19.00 8.51 26.65
C ILE A 95 -19.97 7.47 27.24
N ILE A 96 -20.85 6.90 26.42
CA ILE A 96 -21.81 5.86 26.82
C ILE A 96 -21.10 4.56 27.23
N GLU A 97 -20.13 4.10 26.44
CA GLU A 97 -19.32 2.89 26.71
C GLU A 97 -18.60 3.02 28.06
N ARG A 98 -18.08 4.21 28.37
CA ARG A 98 -17.42 4.48 29.65
C ARG A 98 -18.40 4.52 30.81
N ALA A 99 -19.63 5.00 30.60
CA ALA A 99 -20.67 5.03 31.63
C ALA A 99 -21.33 3.66 31.86
N PHE A 100 -21.39 2.82 30.82
CA PHE A 100 -22.03 1.50 30.80
C PHE A 100 -21.09 0.46 30.16
N PRO A 101 -20.07 -0.01 30.89
CA PRO A 101 -19.13 -1.01 30.38
C PRO A 101 -19.87 -2.31 30.02
N GLY A 102 -19.67 -2.80 28.80
CA GLY A 102 -20.33 -4.00 28.27
C GLY A 102 -21.41 -3.75 27.22
N CYS A 103 -21.75 -2.48 26.92
CA CYS A 103 -22.58 -2.17 25.75
C CYS A 103 -21.84 -2.47 24.44
N PRO A 104 -22.41 -3.28 23.53
CA PRO A 104 -21.77 -3.60 22.25
C PRO A 104 -21.78 -2.39 21.32
N THR A 105 -20.65 -2.11 20.68
CA THR A 105 -20.51 -1.02 19.70
C THR A 105 -21.50 -1.21 18.55
N PRO A 106 -22.34 -0.21 18.24
CA PRO A 106 -23.29 -0.31 17.13
C PRO A 106 -22.53 -0.36 15.80
N GLY A 107 -22.96 -1.26 14.89
CA GLY A 107 -22.30 -1.48 13.61
C GLY A 107 -22.24 -0.25 12.69
N LEU A 108 -23.09 0.77 12.92
CA LEU A 108 -23.03 2.06 12.22
C LEU A 108 -21.71 2.83 12.49
N LEU A 109 -21.03 2.55 13.61
CA LEU A 109 -19.71 3.09 13.94
C LEU A 109 -18.56 2.29 13.30
N CYS A 110 -18.85 1.11 12.77
CA CYS A 110 -17.93 0.35 11.93
C CYS A 110 -18.12 0.81 10.48
N LEU A 111 -17.59 2.00 10.18
CA LEU A 111 -17.45 2.48 8.81
C LEU A 111 -16.39 1.62 8.11
N GLU A 112 -16.82 0.54 7.47
CA GLU A 112 -16.00 -0.15 6.48
C GLU A 112 -15.97 0.73 5.23
N TYR A 113 -14.75 1.11 4.82
CA TYR A 113 -14.55 1.90 3.62
C TYR A 113 -14.79 1.00 2.40
N ASP A 114 -15.91 1.20 1.70
CA ASP A 114 -16.25 0.44 0.49
C ASP A 114 -15.34 0.88 -0.67
N ARG A 115 -14.21 0.21 -0.82
CA ARG A 115 -13.30 0.31 -1.97
C ARG A 115 -13.91 -0.43 -3.16
N SER A 116 -15.00 0.11 -3.68
CA SER A 116 -15.74 -0.45 -4.82
C SER A 116 -14.93 -0.48 -6.13
N ASN A 117 -13.71 0.06 -6.15
CA ASN A 117 -12.83 0.05 -7.31
C ASN A 117 -11.37 -0.24 -6.92
N PRO A 118 -11.03 -1.46 -6.47
CA PRO A 118 -9.67 -1.75 -6.05
C PRO A 118 -8.75 -1.66 -7.27
N ARG A 119 -8.03 -0.54 -7.40
CA ARG A 119 -6.92 -0.42 -8.35
C ARG A 119 -5.92 -1.55 -8.08
N LYS A 120 -5.16 -1.93 -9.11
CA LYS A 120 -4.22 -3.06 -9.00
C LYS A 120 -2.99 -2.63 -8.22
N ASP A 121 -3.13 -2.63 -6.89
CA ASP A 121 -2.03 -2.38 -5.96
C ASP A 121 -0.80 -3.21 -6.35
N LEU A 122 0.36 -2.57 -6.36
CA LEU A 122 1.61 -3.27 -6.64
C LEU A 122 2.01 -4.10 -5.43
N THR A 123 2.69 -5.21 -5.67
CA THR A 123 3.26 -6.03 -4.62
C THR A 123 4.75 -5.75 -4.45
N VAL A 124 5.31 -6.12 -3.29
CA VAL A 124 6.77 -6.14 -3.09
C VAL A 124 7.47 -6.97 -4.18
N GLY A 125 6.83 -8.03 -4.66
CA GLY A 125 7.32 -8.83 -5.77
C GLY A 125 7.42 -8.05 -7.10
N ASP A 126 6.50 -7.11 -7.35
CA ASP A 126 6.54 -6.24 -8.52
C ASP A 126 7.68 -5.22 -8.41
N LEU A 127 7.95 -4.67 -7.22
CA LEU A 127 9.12 -3.82 -6.98
C LEU A 127 10.44 -4.57 -7.25
N ILE A 128 10.54 -5.82 -6.79
CA ILE A 128 11.71 -6.65 -7.06
C ILE A 128 11.87 -6.91 -8.57
N ALA A 129 10.76 -7.18 -9.28
CA ALA A 129 10.77 -7.39 -10.72
C ALA A 129 11.17 -6.13 -11.48
N TRP A 130 10.65 -4.97 -11.09
CA TRP A 130 11.04 -3.65 -11.60
C TRP A 130 12.53 -3.41 -11.41
N ARG A 131 13.03 -3.64 -10.19
CA ARG A 131 14.44 -3.43 -9.86
C ARG A 131 15.38 -4.36 -10.62
N LEU A 132 15.00 -5.63 -10.81
CA LEU A 132 15.78 -6.58 -11.60
C LEU A 132 15.76 -6.23 -13.10
N SER A 133 14.63 -5.70 -13.60
CA SER A 133 14.46 -5.34 -15.02
C SER A 133 15.15 -4.01 -15.36
N GLY A 134 15.33 -3.12 -14.40
CA GLY A 134 15.85 -1.76 -14.58
C GLY A 134 14.82 -0.77 -15.12
N ASP A 135 13.62 -1.22 -15.45
CA ASP A 135 12.48 -0.43 -15.91
C ASP A 135 11.17 -1.08 -15.42
N PHE A 136 10.06 -0.34 -15.46
CA PHE A 136 8.78 -0.79 -14.90
C PHE A 136 8.32 -2.10 -15.54
N CYS A 137 8.13 -3.12 -14.71
CA CYS A 137 7.72 -4.45 -15.13
C CYS A 137 6.99 -5.16 -13.99
N LEU A 138 5.82 -5.71 -14.28
CA LEU A 138 5.08 -6.53 -13.31
C LEU A 138 5.75 -7.89 -13.18
N ARG A 139 5.72 -8.46 -11.97
CA ARG A 139 6.33 -9.76 -11.68
C ARG A 139 5.81 -10.89 -12.55
N LYS A 140 4.53 -10.85 -12.91
CA LYS A 140 3.90 -11.83 -13.81
C LYS A 140 4.47 -11.80 -15.24
N ASP A 141 5.00 -10.65 -15.66
CA ASP A 141 5.53 -10.41 -17.00
C ASP A 141 7.07 -10.58 -17.03
N ALA A 142 7.70 -10.59 -15.85
CA ALA A 142 9.12 -10.80 -15.68
C ALA A 142 9.49 -12.31 -15.73
N ASP A 143 9.96 -12.82 -16.88
CA ASP A 143 10.57 -14.16 -17.00
C ASP A 143 11.98 -14.17 -16.37
N ILE A 144 12.06 -14.11 -15.04
CA ILE A 144 13.31 -14.12 -14.28
C ILE A 144 13.79 -15.56 -14.12
N ARG A 145 14.99 -15.86 -14.66
CA ARG A 145 15.64 -17.16 -14.51
C ARG A 145 17.00 -17.00 -13.84
N THR A 146 17.23 -17.75 -12.78
CA THR A 146 18.54 -17.84 -12.14
C THR A 146 19.39 -18.92 -12.80
N TYR A 147 20.70 -18.72 -12.84
CA TYR A 147 21.69 -19.70 -13.30
C TYR A 147 22.78 -19.91 -12.26
#